data_AF-A0A090E9W8-F1
#
_entry.id   AF-A0A090E9W8-F1
#
_cell.length_a   1.000
_cell.length_b   1.000
_cell.length_c   1.000
_cell.angle_alpha   90.00
_cell.angle_beta   90.00
_cell.angle_gamma   90.00
#
_symmetry.space_group_name_H-M   'P 1'
#
loop_
_entity.id
_entity.type
_entity.pdbx_description
1 polymer ?
#
loop_
_entity_poly.entity_id
_entity_poly.type
_entity_poly.pdbx_seq_one_letter_code
_entity_poly.pdbx_strand_id
1 'polypeptide(L)'
;MAAKGVTEIEKLRPELLDMSVAELERRRTEIDMAIAKKAEIEAAELRAKDIKEADERITRLFEDLRWLYDKNFLSPKILEAFTSADGQFAPHRSLKRPRA
;
A
#
# COMPACT_ATOMS: atom_id res chain seq x y z
N MET A 1 17.08 11.46 -10.60
CA MET A 1 17.34 12.51 -11.61
C MET A 1 16.56 13.74 -11.19
N ALA A 2 17.22 14.82 -10.78
CA ALA A 2 16.55 16.06 -10.43
C ALA A 2 15.93 16.66 -11.70
N ALA A 3 14.63 16.97 -11.67
CA ALA A 3 14.01 17.75 -12.72
C ALA A 3 14.77 19.08 -12.82
N LYS A 4 15.36 19.37 -13.99
CA LYS A 4 15.91 20.70 -14.29
C LYS A 4 14.74 21.69 -14.25
N GLY A 5 14.51 22.30 -13.08
CA GLY A 5 13.52 23.35 -12.93
C GLY A 5 13.86 24.55 -13.79
N VAL A 6 12.84 25.34 -14.15
CA VAL A 6 13.02 26.66 -14.76
C VAL A 6 13.57 27.58 -13.67
N THR A 7 14.89 27.55 -13.46
CA THR A 7 15.59 28.40 -12.47
C THR A 7 16.10 29.71 -13.08
N GLU A 8 15.95 29.87 -14.39
CA GLU A 8 16.37 31.05 -15.15
C GLU A 8 15.13 31.68 -15.80
N ILE A 9 14.98 33.00 -15.67
CA ILE A 9 13.84 33.77 -16.21
C ILE A 9 13.74 33.60 -17.73
N GLU A 10 14.87 33.48 -18.43
CA GLU A 10 14.94 33.29 -19.88
C GLU A 10 14.35 31.95 -20.35
N LYS A 11 14.15 30.99 -19.43
CA LYS A 11 13.55 29.68 -19.71
C LYS A 11 12.04 29.64 -19.44
N LEU A 12 11.44 30.77 -19.06
CA LEU A 12 9.99 30.88 -18.96
C LEU A 12 9.37 30.71 -20.34
N ARG A 13 8.20 30.08 -20.37
CA ARG A 13 7.46 29.95 -21.61
C ARG A 13 6.91 31.32 -22.02
N PRO A 14 7.07 31.75 -23.28
CA PRO A 14 6.67 33.09 -23.72
C PRO A 14 5.21 33.42 -23.41
N GLU A 15 4.32 32.43 -23.53
CA GLU A 15 2.89 32.60 -23.25
C GLU A 15 2.56 33.00 -21.80
N LEU A 16 3.49 32.83 -20.85
CA LEU A 16 3.32 33.27 -19.47
C LEU A 16 3.51 34.78 -19.31
N LEU A 17 4.27 35.42 -20.20
CA LEU A 17 4.50 36.86 -20.20
C LEU A 17 3.30 37.64 -20.76
N ASP A 18 2.46 36.96 -21.55
CA ASP A 18 1.23 37.51 -22.12
C ASP A 18 0.04 37.44 -21.14
N MET A 19 0.16 36.69 -20.05
CA MET A 19 -0.89 36.54 -19.03
C MET A 19 -0.88 37.67 -18.02
N SER A 20 -2.06 38.04 -17.52
CA SER A 20 -2.15 38.92 -16.35
C SER A 20 -1.64 38.22 -15.09
N VAL A 21 -1.21 39.02 -14.11
CA VAL A 21 -0.78 38.50 -12.80
C VAL A 21 -1.88 37.66 -12.14
N ALA A 22 -3.15 38.07 -12.25
CA ALA A 22 -4.28 37.32 -11.70
C ALA A 22 -4.47 35.95 -12.37
N GLU A 23 -4.21 35.82 -13.67
CA GLU A 23 -4.26 34.55 -14.39
C GLU A 23 -3.10 33.64 -14.00
N LEU A 24 -1.90 34.21 -13.85
CA LEU A 24 -0.73 33.48 -13.36
C LEU A 24 -0.95 32.96 -11.93
N GLU A 25 -1.56 33.75 -11.06
CA GLU A 25 -1.90 33.34 -9.69
C GLU A 25 -2.94 32.21 -9.67
N ARG A 26 -4.02 32.33 -10.45
CA ARG A 26 -5.01 31.24 -10.58
C ARG A 26 -4.36 29.95 -11.08
N ARG A 27 -3.54 30.05 -12.13
CA ARG A 27 -2.87 28.90 -12.72
C ARG A 27 -1.86 28.26 -11.77
N ARG A 28 -1.18 29.08 -10.95
CA ARG A 28 -0.32 28.57 -9.88
C ARG A 28 -1.14 27.77 -8.86
N THR A 29 -2.27 28.29 -8.39
CA THR A 29 -3.15 27.56 -7.45
C THR A 29 -3.65 26.25 -8.05
N GLU A 30 -4.07 26.25 -9.31
CA GLU A 30 -4.50 25.02 -10.00
C GLU A 30 -3.37 23.99 -10.09
N ILE A 31 -2.15 24.43 -10.42
CA ILE A 31 -0.96 23.56 -10.47
C ILE A 31 -0.65 22.99 -9.08
N ASP A 32 -0.67 23.82 -8.03
CA ASP A 32 -0.41 23.40 -6.66
C ASP A 32 -1.45 22.34 -6.21
N MET A 33 -2.73 22.55 -6.54
CA MET A 33 -3.79 21.56 -6.29
C MET A 33 -3.56 20.26 -7.07
N ALA A 34 -3.16 20.35 -8.34
CA ALA A 34 -2.88 19.17 -9.17
C ALA A 34 -1.69 18.37 -8.64
N ILE A 35 -0.64 19.04 -8.15
CA ILE A 35 0.52 18.41 -7.50
C ILE A 35 0.07 17.67 -6.24
N ALA A 36 -0.69 18.33 -5.37
CA ALA A 36 -1.21 17.71 -4.15
C ALA A 36 -2.08 16.49 -4.46
N LYS A 37 -2.95 16.58 -5.47
CA LYS A 37 -3.80 15.45 -5.87
C LYS A 37 -3.00 14.28 -6.43
N LYS A 38 -1.97 14.55 -7.24
CA LYS A 38 -1.06 13.51 -7.73
C LYS A 38 -0.35 12.78 -6.59
N ALA A 39 0.18 13.52 -5.62
CA ALA A 39 0.84 12.92 -4.47
C ALA A 39 -0.12 12.02 -3.66
N GLU A 40 -1.38 12.42 -3.50
CA GLU A 40 -2.40 11.61 -2.84
C GLU A 40 -2.68 10.30 -3.60
N ILE A 41 -2.81 10.36 -4.94
CA ILE A 41 -3.03 9.20 -5.79
C ILE A 41 -1.85 8.23 -5.69
N GLU A 42 -0.62 8.72 -5.84
CA GLU A 42 0.60 7.91 -5.74
C GLU A 42 0.73 7.24 -4.37
N ALA A 43 0.41 7.97 -3.28
CA ALA A 43 0.40 7.41 -1.93
C ALA A 43 -0.71 6.36 -1.72
N ALA A 44 -1.88 6.53 -2.35
CA ALA A 44 -2.94 5.53 -2.32
C ALA A 44 -2.54 4.25 -3.09
N GLU A 45 -1.91 4.40 -4.26
CA GLU A 45 -1.41 3.28 -5.05
C GLU A 45 -0.31 2.49 -4.32
N LEU A 46 0.63 3.19 -3.68
CA LEU A 46 1.66 2.55 -2.85
C LEU A 46 1.03 1.73 -1.72
N ARG A 47 0.09 2.34 -0.97
CA ARG A 47 -0.63 1.62 0.09
C ARG A 47 -1.41 0.41 -0.44
N ALA A 48 -2.04 0.53 -1.61
CA ALA A 48 -2.76 -0.58 -2.23
C ALA A 48 -1.81 -1.72 -2.63
N LYS A 49 -0.61 -1.41 -3.12
CA LYS A 49 0.43 -2.42 -3.42
C LYS A 49 0.90 -3.11 -2.14
N ASP A 50 1.17 -2.34 -1.09
CA ASP A 50 1.61 -2.90 0.20
C ASP A 50 0.55 -3.83 0.82
N ILE A 51 -0.73 -3.43 0.77
CA ILE A 51 -1.85 -4.27 1.24
C ILE A 51 -1.94 -5.56 0.42
N LYS A 52 -1.87 -5.46 -0.91
CA LYS A 52 -1.90 -6.64 -1.78
C LYS A 52 -0.74 -7.59 -1.49
N GLU A 53 0.47 -7.07 -1.30
CA GLU A 53 1.63 -7.89 -0.96
C GLU A 53 1.47 -8.54 0.42
N ALA A 54 0.90 -7.83 1.40
CA ALA A 54 0.60 -8.39 2.71
C ALA A 54 -0.41 -9.55 2.61
N ASP A 55 -1.48 -9.40 1.84
CA ASP A 55 -2.49 -10.45 1.61
C ASP A 55 -1.88 -11.69 0.94
N GLU A 56 -1.01 -11.50 -0.06
CA GLU A 56 -0.30 -12.60 -0.70
C GLU A 56 0.63 -13.34 0.27
N ARG A 57 1.34 -12.60 1.14
CA ARG A 57 2.21 -13.19 2.17
C ARG A 57 1.42 -13.98 3.20
N ILE A 58 0.27 -13.47 3.66
CA ILE A 58 -0.63 -14.17 4.58
C ILE A 58 -1.18 -15.44 3.93
N THR A 59 -1.57 -15.36 2.65
CA THR A 59 -2.08 -16.53 1.93
C THR A 59 -1.05 -17.64 1.86
N ARG A 60 0.20 -17.33 1.47
CA ARG A 60 1.31 -18.29 1.45
C ARG A 60 1.58 -18.90 2.82
N LEU A 61 1.52 -18.09 3.89
CA LEU A 61 1.67 -18.59 5.26
C LEU A 61 0.62 -19.66 5.59
N PHE A 62 -0.64 -19.46 5.20
CA PHE A 62 -1.68 -20.46 5.44
C PHE A 62 -1.49 -21.72 4.61
N GLU A 63 -0.99 -21.61 3.39
CA GLU A 63 -0.61 -22.74 2.55
C GLU A 63 0.54 -23.54 3.18
N ASP A 64 1.57 -22.87 3.68
CA ASP A 64 2.70 -23.50 4.38
C ASP A 64 2.23 -24.21 5.66
N LEU A 65 1.35 -23.58 6.45
CA LEU A 65 0.76 -24.19 7.64
C LEU A 65 -0.09 -25.43 7.29
N ARG A 66 -0.83 -25.39 6.18
CA ARG A 66 -1.58 -26.54 5.67
C ARG A 66 -0.64 -27.68 5.30
N TRP A 67 0.42 -27.38 4.56
CA TRP A 67 1.42 -28.37 4.15
C TRP A 67 2.09 -29.02 5.37
N LEU A 68 2.47 -28.23 6.38
CA LEU A 68 3.07 -28.74 7.62
C LEU A 68 2.10 -29.63 8.40
N TYR A 69 0.81 -29.28 8.44
CA TYR A 69 -0.24 -30.10 9.04
C TYR A 69 -0.36 -31.44 8.31
N ASP A 70 -0.48 -31.42 6.98
CA ASP A 70 -0.63 -32.63 6.16
C ASP A 70 0.59 -33.57 6.25
N LYS A 71 1.77 -33.03 6.55
CA LYS A 71 3.02 -33.78 6.77
C LYS A 71 3.25 -34.22 8.22
N ASN A 72 2.35 -33.91 9.15
CA ASN A 72 2.54 -34.12 10.59
C ASN A 72 3.82 -33.45 11.14
N PHE A 73 4.25 -32.33 10.56
CA PHE A 73 5.39 -31.54 11.03
C PHE A 73 4.99 -30.32 11.85
N LEU A 74 3.69 -30.04 11.96
CA LEU A 74 3.18 -28.95 12.77
C LEU A 74 3.43 -29.22 14.26
N SER A 75 3.94 -28.23 14.99
CA SER A 75 4.11 -28.40 16.44
C SER A 75 2.75 -28.50 17.14
N PRO A 76 2.64 -29.26 18.25
CA PRO A 76 1.37 -29.44 18.97
C PRO A 76 0.72 -28.12 19.39
N LYS A 77 1.54 -27.14 19.81
CA LYS A 77 1.09 -25.80 20.22
C LYS A 77 0.41 -25.03 19.08
N ILE A 78 0.96 -25.11 17.87
CA ILE A 78 0.41 -24.43 16.69
C ILE A 78 -0.83 -25.17 16.19
N LEU A 79 -0.80 -26.50 16.22
CA LEU A 79 -1.97 -27.32 15.90
C LEU A 79 -3.17 -26.97 16.78
N GLU A 80 -2.98 -26.92 18.10
CA GLU A 80 -4.03 -26.56 19.05
C GLU A 80 -4.59 -25.15 18.78
N ALA A 81 -3.71 -24.18 18.53
CA ALA A 81 -4.10 -22.78 18.31
C ALA A 81 -5.02 -22.58 17.08
N PHE A 82 -4.84 -23.40 16.05
CA PHE A 82 -5.57 -23.32 14.78
C PHE A 82 -6.65 -24.41 14.63
N THR A 83 -6.89 -25.21 15.67
CA THR A 83 -7.96 -26.21 15.67
C THR A 83 -9.25 -25.66 16.27
N SER A 84 -10.34 -25.78 15.51
CA SER A 84 -11.67 -25.34 15.91
C SER A 84 -12.25 -26.20 17.04
N ALA A 85 -13.37 -25.78 17.64
CA ALA A 85 -14.04 -26.57 18.69
C ALA A 85 -14.50 -27.95 18.17
N ASP A 86 -14.78 -28.04 16.86
CA ASP A 86 -15.22 -29.26 16.18
C ASP A 86 -14.05 -30.14 15.72
N GLY A 87 -12.81 -29.84 16.17
CA GLY A 87 -11.61 -30.62 15.83
C GLY A 87 -11.04 -30.36 14.43
N GLN A 88 -11.66 -29.49 13.62
CA GLN A 88 -11.17 -29.16 12.30
C GLN A 88 -10.02 -28.15 12.35
N PHE A 89 -8.89 -28.47 11.70
CA PHE A 89 -7.77 -27.53 11.47
C PHE A 89 -8.16 -26.45 10.47
N ALA A 90 -8.22 -25.20 10.92
CA ALA A 90 -8.70 -24.06 10.16
C ALA A 90 -7.78 -22.83 10.37
N PRO A 91 -6.60 -22.80 9.72
CA PRO A 91 -5.59 -21.77 9.98
C PRO A 91 -6.03 -20.36 9.56
N HIS A 92 -6.99 -20.25 8.64
CA HIS A 92 -7.58 -19.00 8.16
C HIS A 92 -8.66 -18.41 9.09
N ARG A 93 -9.12 -19.15 10.11
CA ARG A 93 -10.09 -18.65 11.10
C ARG A 93 -9.36 -17.91 12.23
N SER A 94 -10.07 -16.98 12.87
CA SER A 94 -9.54 -16.15 13.97
C SER A 94 -8.83 -17.00 15.03
N LEU A 95 -7.59 -16.63 15.37
CA LEU A 95 -6.80 -17.25 16.42
C LEU A 95 -7.60 -17.26 17.74
N LYS A 96 -7.83 -18.43 18.32
CA LYS A 96 -8.31 -18.50 19.71
C LYS A 96 -7.22 -17.91 20.60
N ARG A 97 -7.58 -17.01 21.52
CA ARG A 97 -6.63 -16.59 22.57
C ARG A 97 -6.13 -17.85 23.29
N PRO A 98 -4.80 -18.06 23.40
CA PRO A 98 -4.28 -19.17 24.20
C PRO A 98 -4.82 -19.01 25.63
N ARG A 99 -5.40 -20.09 26.18
CA ARG A 99 -5.67 -20.12 27.63
C ARG A 99 -4.32 -20.36 28.31
N ALA A 100 -3.94 -19.41 29.16
CA ALA A 100 -2.78 -19.52 30.04
C ALA A 100 -2.99 -20.64 31.06
#